data_AF-A0A7X3VAC0-F1
#
_entry.id   AF-A0A7X3VAC0-F1
#
_cell.length_a   1.000
_cell.length_b   1.000
_cell.length_c   1.000
_cell.angle_alpha   90.00
_cell.angle_beta   90.00
_cell.angle_gamma   90.00
#
_symmetry.space_group_name_H-M   'P 1'
#
loop_
_entity.id
_entity.type
_entity.pdbx_description
1 polymer ?
#
loop_
_entity_poly.entity_id
_entity_poly.type
_entity_poly.pdbx_seq_one_letter_code
_entity_poly.pdbx_strand_id
1 'polypeptide(L)'
;MSAMRIVPMAASVAFVLAVPILLFTTNIRFLASDTGYLEGGIRRHDAAENTGIALGELDYAVGAIVRYFEDDAETLRILVFTGGQETTLFSAEETIHMEDVKGLMRTLFRANEVALGFVLAYVAGTVLWSRERSGRELAKETLAGVGVGAAFGIVVGIIALVGFESAWERMHEIIFTNDFWLLDPSKDRLIQMFPETFWAEATYIVVGMALAEAVVLVGAAGGYLWFTRPPRAEVEEQAEAEEQEETSEDGGEGGADVDDEASTDEGEATPEDEEEEESAEGSETRAGARLRRWWRLPWKGRRTAAQEEQPQPPPPQAQPPEAPNSGSI
;
A
#
# COMPACT_ATOMS: atom_id res chain seq x y z
N MET A 1 16.58 3.21 -29.63
CA MET A 1 15.16 2.81 -29.59
C MET A 1 14.30 3.98 -30.06
N SER A 2 13.56 3.85 -31.16
CA SER A 2 12.74 4.94 -31.71
C SER A 2 11.61 5.33 -30.75
N ALA A 3 11.29 6.62 -30.67
CA ALA A 3 10.24 7.17 -29.78
C ALA A 3 8.87 6.46 -29.90
N MET A 4 8.59 5.86 -31.07
CA MET A 4 7.38 5.07 -31.33
C MET A 4 7.25 3.80 -30.46
N ARG A 5 8.35 3.24 -29.92
CA ARG A 5 8.31 2.07 -29.02
C ARG A 5 8.29 2.42 -27.53
N ILE A 6 8.59 3.67 -27.16
CA ILE A 6 8.73 4.11 -25.77
C ILE A 6 7.36 4.33 -25.11
N VAL A 7 6.45 5.00 -25.83
CA VAL A 7 5.09 5.29 -25.35
C VAL A 7 4.28 4.03 -25.00
N PRO A 8 4.17 3.01 -25.88
CA PRO A 8 3.44 1.79 -25.54
C PRO A 8 4.05 1.05 -24.34
N MET A 9 5.39 0.97 -24.26
CA MET A 9 6.07 0.34 -23.13
C MET A 9 5.79 1.07 -21.80
N ALA A 10 5.88 2.40 -21.81
CA ALA A 10 5.60 3.21 -20.62
C ALA A 10 4.14 3.03 -20.15
N ALA A 11 3.19 2.99 -21.09
CA ALA A 11 1.78 2.76 -20.76
C ALA A 11 1.54 1.37 -20.16
N SER A 12 2.20 0.33 -20.69
CA SER A 12 2.15 -1.04 -20.14
C SER A 12 2.72 -1.11 -18.73
N VAL A 13 3.89 -0.51 -18.49
CA VAL A 13 4.48 -0.44 -17.13
C VAL A 13 3.57 0.32 -16.18
N ALA A 14 3.02 1.46 -16.61
CA ALA A 14 2.07 2.22 -15.81
C ALA A 14 0.81 1.39 -15.48
N PHE A 15 0.31 0.58 -16.41
CA PHE A 15 -0.83 -0.32 -16.17
C PHE A 15 -0.49 -1.40 -15.15
N VAL A 16 0.66 -2.06 -15.29
CA VAL A 16 1.16 -3.05 -14.34
C VAL A 16 1.26 -2.47 -12.92
N LEU A 17 1.67 -1.21 -12.77
CA LEU A 17 1.73 -0.53 -11.47
C LEU A 17 0.38 -0.01 -10.98
N ALA A 18 -0.51 0.39 -11.89
CA ALA A 18 -1.83 0.91 -11.53
C ALA A 18 -2.76 -0.18 -10.97
N VAL A 19 -2.64 -1.43 -11.44
CA VAL A 19 -3.42 -2.57 -10.94
C VAL A 19 -3.27 -2.75 -9.42
N PRO A 20 -2.06 -2.94 -8.84
CA PRO A 20 -1.93 -3.12 -7.40
C PRO A 20 -2.33 -1.86 -6.62
N ILE A 21 -2.01 -0.66 -7.12
CA ILE A 21 -2.48 0.59 -6.49
C ILE A 21 -4.00 0.59 -6.39
N LEU A 22 -4.70 0.24 -7.47
CA LEU A 22 -6.14 0.19 -7.51
C LEU A 22 -6.70 -0.83 -6.51
N LEU A 23 -6.17 -2.05 -6.48
CA LEU A 23 -6.65 -3.11 -5.58
C LEU A 23 -6.51 -2.69 -4.11
N PHE A 24 -5.31 -2.26 -3.68
CA PHE A 24 -5.09 -1.89 -2.29
C PHE A 24 -5.88 -0.63 -1.89
N THR A 25 -5.84 0.42 -2.71
CA THR A 25 -6.54 1.67 -2.36
C THR A 25 -8.06 1.53 -2.37
N THR A 26 -8.62 0.65 -3.21
CA THR A 26 -10.05 0.35 -3.22
C THR A 26 -10.47 -0.31 -1.91
N ASN A 27 -9.71 -1.31 -1.45
CA ASN A 27 -9.98 -2.01 -0.20
C ASN A 27 -9.81 -1.10 1.02
N ILE A 28 -8.78 -0.25 1.05
CA ILE A 28 -8.59 0.75 2.11
C ILE A 28 -9.76 1.74 2.12
N ARG A 29 -10.13 2.29 0.95
CA ARG A 29 -11.26 3.22 0.84
C ARG A 29 -12.56 2.57 1.30
N PHE A 30 -12.85 1.36 0.84
CA PHE A 30 -14.03 0.60 1.25
C PHE A 30 -14.10 0.45 2.77
N LEU A 31 -13.02 0.00 3.41
CA LEU A 31 -13.00 -0.26 4.83
C LEU A 31 -13.04 1.02 5.68
N ALA A 32 -12.33 2.07 5.26
CA ALA A 32 -12.31 3.36 5.95
C ALA A 32 -13.63 4.14 5.81
N SER A 33 -14.42 3.85 4.78
CA SER A 33 -15.74 4.46 4.56
C SER A 33 -16.90 3.62 5.11
N ASP A 34 -16.65 2.39 5.56
CA ASP A 34 -17.68 1.50 6.10
C ASP A 34 -17.92 1.78 7.59
N THR A 35 -18.99 2.53 7.89
CA THR A 35 -19.37 2.81 9.29
C THR A 35 -19.68 1.53 10.05
N GLY A 36 -20.22 0.50 9.41
CA GLY A 36 -20.51 -0.79 10.05
C GLY A 36 -19.26 -1.46 10.60
N TYR A 37 -18.18 -1.51 9.82
CA TYR A 37 -16.89 -2.03 10.22
C TYR A 37 -16.27 -1.21 11.36
N LEU A 38 -16.25 0.11 11.23
CA LEU A 38 -15.68 1.00 12.26
C LEU A 38 -16.44 0.92 13.58
N GLU A 39 -17.77 0.99 13.54
CA GLU A 39 -18.62 0.84 14.71
C GLU A 39 -18.50 -0.56 15.33
N GLY A 40 -18.41 -1.60 14.50
CA GLY A 40 -18.12 -2.95 14.94
C GLY A 40 -16.75 -3.05 15.61
N GLY A 41 -15.75 -2.34 15.09
CA GLY A 41 -14.40 -2.24 15.66
C GLY A 41 -14.41 -1.62 17.05
N ILE A 42 -14.96 -0.41 17.21
CA ILE A 42 -15.00 0.25 18.51
C ILE A 42 -15.74 -0.58 19.58
N ARG A 43 -16.73 -1.41 19.17
CA ARG A 43 -17.43 -2.33 20.07
C ARG A 43 -16.60 -3.54 20.45
N ARG A 44 -15.87 -4.14 19.49
CA ARG A 44 -15.00 -5.30 19.72
C ARG A 44 -13.75 -4.96 20.55
N HIS A 45 -13.38 -3.68 20.60
CA HIS A 45 -12.22 -3.18 21.34
C HIS A 45 -12.62 -2.33 22.56
N ASP A 46 -13.84 -2.52 23.09
CA ASP A 46 -14.30 -1.94 24.35
C ASP A 46 -14.13 -0.41 24.46
N ALA A 47 -14.29 0.31 23.35
CA ALA A 47 -14.04 1.76 23.30
C ALA A 47 -14.89 2.55 24.31
N ALA A 48 -16.12 2.12 24.57
CA ALA A 48 -16.99 2.75 25.57
C ALA A 48 -16.42 2.65 27.00
N GLU A 49 -15.81 1.51 27.34
CA GLU A 49 -15.15 1.31 28.63
C GLU A 49 -13.84 2.11 28.69
N ASN A 50 -13.03 2.04 27.63
CA ASN A 50 -11.72 2.68 27.57
C ASN A 50 -11.80 4.21 27.58
N THR A 51 -12.83 4.79 26.97
CA THR A 51 -13.04 6.24 26.88
C THR A 51 -13.95 6.80 27.98
N GLY A 52 -14.75 5.95 28.63
CA GLY A 52 -15.81 6.37 29.55
C GLY A 52 -16.99 7.09 28.86
N ILE A 53 -17.12 6.96 27.53
CA ILE A 53 -18.16 7.61 26.72
C ILE A 53 -19.24 6.59 26.35
N ALA A 54 -20.49 7.03 26.36
CA ALA A 54 -21.62 6.18 25.97
C ALA A 54 -21.49 5.74 24.51
N LEU A 55 -21.79 4.47 24.23
CA LEU A 55 -21.61 3.88 22.90
C LEU A 55 -22.36 4.64 21.79
N GLY A 56 -23.56 5.18 22.07
CA GLY A 56 -24.31 5.97 21.09
C GLY A 56 -23.61 7.26 20.66
N GLU A 57 -22.84 7.89 21.55
CA GLU A 57 -22.01 9.06 21.22
C GLU A 57 -20.80 8.65 20.37
N LEU A 58 -20.22 7.48 20.64
CA LEU A 58 -19.11 6.93 19.85
C LEU A 58 -19.58 6.51 18.45
N ASP A 59 -20.76 5.92 18.32
CA ASP A 59 -21.37 5.59 17.02
C ASP A 59 -21.60 6.87 16.19
N TYR A 60 -22.10 7.94 16.81
CA TYR A 60 -22.18 9.25 16.17
C TYR A 60 -20.81 9.77 15.73
N ALA A 61 -19.80 9.64 16.60
CA ALA A 61 -18.44 10.08 16.32
C ALA A 61 -17.82 9.33 15.12
N VAL A 62 -18.01 8.02 15.01
CA VAL A 62 -17.59 7.21 13.85
C VAL A 62 -18.19 7.77 12.57
N GLY A 63 -19.51 8.02 12.55
CA GLY A 63 -20.16 8.62 11.39
C GLY A 63 -19.62 10.01 11.04
N ALA A 64 -19.24 10.81 12.05
CA ALA A 64 -18.61 12.11 11.84
C ALA A 64 -17.18 11.99 11.27
N ILE A 65 -16.37 11.03 11.73
CA ILE A 65 -15.02 10.75 11.19
C ILE A 65 -15.09 10.35 9.72
N VAL A 66 -16.01 9.44 9.36
CA VAL A 66 -16.17 9.00 7.97
C VAL A 66 -16.55 10.17 7.07
N ARG A 67 -17.51 11.01 7.49
CA ARG A 67 -17.88 12.22 6.75
C ARG A 67 -16.72 13.21 6.62
N TYR A 68 -15.93 13.35 7.69
CA TYR A 68 -14.80 14.27 7.73
C TYR A 68 -13.74 13.93 6.68
N PHE A 69 -13.51 12.67 6.32
CA PHE A 69 -12.54 12.36 5.26
C PHE A 69 -12.96 12.87 3.87
N GLU A 70 -14.25 13.01 3.63
CA GLU A 70 -14.80 13.44 2.34
C GLU A 70 -15.13 14.95 2.31
N ASP A 71 -15.59 15.53 3.42
CA ASP A 71 -16.01 16.94 3.49
C ASP A 71 -14.85 17.95 3.47
N ASP A 72 -15.16 19.24 3.35
CA ASP A 72 -14.17 20.32 3.28
C ASP A 72 -13.80 20.95 4.64
N ALA A 73 -14.21 20.36 5.77
CA ALA A 73 -13.84 20.89 7.08
C ALA A 73 -12.34 20.76 7.32
N GLU A 74 -11.66 21.81 7.77
CA GLU A 74 -10.22 21.75 8.04
C GLU A 74 -9.94 20.87 9.27
N THR A 75 -10.69 21.06 10.35
CA THR A 75 -10.48 20.36 11.63
C THR A 75 -11.67 19.51 12.02
N LEU A 76 -11.38 18.36 12.65
CA LEU A 76 -12.41 17.48 13.18
C LEU A 76 -12.85 17.96 14.56
N ARG A 77 -14.11 18.42 14.68
CA ARG A 77 -14.70 18.79 15.96
C ARG A 77 -15.97 18.01 16.22
N ILE A 78 -15.91 17.11 17.21
CA ILE A 78 -17.03 16.31 17.70
C ILE A 78 -17.25 16.67 19.16
N LEU A 79 -18.49 16.94 19.55
CA LEU A 79 -18.88 17.19 20.93
C LEU A 79 -19.55 15.93 21.47
N VAL A 80 -19.20 15.56 22.70
CA VAL A 80 -19.75 14.39 23.39
C VAL A 80 -20.12 14.75 24.82
N PHE A 81 -21.12 14.04 25.36
CA PHE A 81 -21.50 14.18 26.76
C PHE A 81 -20.71 13.18 27.64
N THR A 82 -19.92 13.70 28.58
CA THR A 82 -19.19 12.89 29.57
C THR A 82 -19.43 13.46 30.95
N GLY A 83 -19.89 12.63 31.91
CA GLY A 83 -20.10 13.05 33.30
C GLY A 83 -21.09 14.22 33.48
N GLY A 84 -22.05 14.37 32.57
CA GLY A 84 -23.05 15.45 32.60
C GLY A 84 -22.56 16.80 32.05
N GLN A 85 -21.37 16.85 31.44
CA GLN A 85 -20.85 18.03 30.73
C GLN A 85 -20.59 17.70 29.26
N GLU A 86 -20.84 18.68 28.40
CA GLU A 86 -20.47 18.63 26.98
C GLU A 86 -19.00 18.99 26.85
N THR A 87 -18.22 18.15 26.18
CA THR A 87 -16.78 18.36 25.94
C THR A 87 -16.41 17.93 24.53
N THR A 88 -15.27 18.39 24.03
CA THR A 88 -14.74 17.90 22.75
C THR A 88 -14.32 16.45 22.90
N LEU A 89 -14.62 15.61 21.91
CA LEU A 89 -14.21 14.22 21.90
C LEU A 89 -12.69 14.13 21.87
N PHE A 90 -12.06 14.81 20.93
CA PHE A 90 -10.61 14.81 20.76
C PHE A 90 -9.96 16.04 21.42
N SER A 91 -8.76 15.84 21.91
CA SER A 91 -7.84 16.90 22.33
C SER A 91 -7.33 17.69 21.13
N ALA A 92 -6.61 18.80 21.39
CA ALA A 92 -5.98 19.57 20.33
C ALA A 92 -4.93 18.76 19.56
N GLU A 93 -4.15 17.92 20.26
CA GLU A 93 -3.11 17.06 19.66
C GLU A 93 -3.76 16.02 18.71
N GLU A 94 -4.79 15.32 19.19
CA GLU A 94 -5.55 14.36 18.38
C GLU A 94 -6.25 15.02 17.18
N THR A 95 -6.74 16.25 17.34
CA THR A 95 -7.38 17.00 16.26
C THR A 95 -6.38 17.34 15.15
N ILE A 96 -5.16 17.76 15.50
CA ILE A 96 -4.09 18.02 14.52
C ILE A 96 -3.67 16.72 13.84
N HIS A 97 -3.54 15.63 14.59
CA HIS A 97 -3.25 14.32 14.00
C HIS A 97 -4.35 13.89 13.02
N MET A 98 -5.62 14.11 13.33
CA MET A 98 -6.73 13.80 12.41
C MET A 98 -6.73 14.66 11.14
N GLU A 99 -6.23 15.89 11.20
CA GLU A 99 -6.00 16.73 10.01
C GLU A 99 -4.94 16.09 9.09
N ASP A 100 -3.81 15.65 9.66
CA ASP A 100 -2.76 14.93 8.92
C ASP A 100 -3.31 13.63 8.30
N VAL A 101 -4.08 12.84 9.07
CA VAL A 101 -4.73 11.61 8.60
C VAL A 101 -5.72 11.91 7.47
N LYS A 102 -6.50 13.00 7.55
CA LYS A 102 -7.38 13.41 6.46
C LYS A 102 -6.61 13.72 5.18
N GLY A 103 -5.47 14.39 5.28
CA GLY A 103 -4.57 14.63 4.15
C GLY A 103 -4.09 13.33 3.49
N LEU A 104 -3.68 12.35 4.30
CA LEU A 104 -3.29 11.02 3.84
C LEU A 104 -4.45 10.28 3.15
N MET A 105 -5.62 10.23 3.79
CA MET A 105 -6.81 9.55 3.27
C MET A 105 -7.28 10.17 1.94
N ARG A 106 -7.31 11.50 1.84
CA ARG A 106 -7.63 12.19 0.58
C ARG A 106 -6.61 11.91 -0.52
N THR A 107 -5.34 11.76 -0.17
CA THR A 107 -4.30 11.37 -1.14
C THR A 107 -4.52 9.93 -1.64
N LEU A 108 -4.85 9.00 -0.74
CA LEU A 108 -5.20 7.62 -1.10
C LEU A 108 -6.46 7.55 -1.97
N PHE A 109 -7.49 8.34 -1.68
CA PHE A 109 -8.73 8.38 -2.48
C PHE A 109 -8.48 8.95 -3.88
N ARG A 110 -7.66 9.99 -4.01
CA ARG A 110 -7.24 10.50 -5.32
C ARG A 110 -6.40 9.50 -6.10
N ALA A 111 -5.47 8.81 -5.44
CA ALA A 111 -4.69 7.75 -6.07
C ALA A 111 -5.59 6.61 -6.57
N ASN A 112 -6.62 6.24 -5.79
CA ASN A 112 -7.64 5.28 -6.19
C ASN A 112 -8.39 5.72 -7.45
N GLU A 113 -8.91 6.96 -7.48
CA GLU A 113 -9.66 7.52 -8.60
C GLU A 113 -8.82 7.61 -9.88
N VAL A 114 -7.57 8.07 -9.76
CA VAL A 114 -6.62 8.15 -10.88
C VAL A 114 -6.28 6.77 -11.40
N ALA A 115 -5.97 5.81 -10.51
CA ALA A 115 -5.66 4.44 -10.90
C ALA A 115 -6.86 3.77 -11.58
N LEU A 116 -8.08 3.95 -11.04
CA LEU A 116 -9.31 3.43 -11.62
C LEU A 116 -9.55 4.01 -13.01
N GLY A 117 -9.52 5.33 -13.14
CA GLY A 117 -9.72 6.02 -14.42
C GLY A 117 -8.69 5.59 -15.46
N PHE A 118 -7.43 5.46 -15.06
CA PHE A 118 -6.36 5.00 -15.94
C PHE A 118 -6.52 3.53 -16.36
N VAL A 119 -6.81 2.61 -15.43
CA VAL A 119 -7.03 1.18 -15.73
C VAL A 119 -8.20 1.02 -16.68
N LEU A 120 -9.32 1.71 -16.44
CA LEU A 120 -10.49 1.66 -17.32
C LEU A 120 -10.18 2.21 -18.72
N ALA A 121 -9.48 3.34 -18.81
CA ALA A 121 -9.07 3.93 -20.07
C ALA A 121 -8.10 3.02 -20.84
N TYR A 122 -7.15 2.39 -20.15
CA TYR A 122 -6.18 1.47 -20.75
C TYR A 122 -6.85 0.21 -21.29
N VAL A 123 -7.75 -0.40 -20.51
CA VAL A 123 -8.54 -1.57 -20.91
C VAL A 123 -9.44 -1.22 -22.11
N ALA A 124 -10.18 -0.10 -22.05
CA ALA A 124 -11.03 0.35 -23.14
C ALA A 124 -10.22 0.65 -24.41
N GLY A 125 -9.07 1.33 -24.26
CA GLY A 125 -8.09 1.58 -25.33
C GLY A 125 -7.67 0.29 -26.03
N THR A 126 -7.33 -0.71 -25.24
CA THR A 126 -6.84 -2.00 -25.75
C THR A 126 -7.96 -2.82 -26.40
N VAL A 127 -9.16 -2.89 -25.81
CA VAL A 127 -10.25 -3.73 -26.29
C VAL A 127 -11.03 -3.10 -27.45
N LEU A 128 -11.23 -1.78 -27.45
CA LEU A 128 -12.11 -1.10 -28.41
C LEU A 128 -11.35 -0.46 -29.58
N TRP A 129 -10.11 -0.03 -29.37
CA TRP A 129 -9.37 0.81 -30.33
C TRP A 129 -8.05 0.21 -30.81
N SER A 130 -7.50 -0.78 -30.13
CA SER A 130 -6.24 -1.38 -30.53
C SER A 130 -6.45 -2.45 -31.60
N ARG A 131 -5.96 -2.18 -32.82
CA ARG A 131 -5.79 -3.20 -33.87
C ARG A 131 -4.47 -3.97 -33.73
N GLU A 132 -3.53 -3.42 -32.98
CA GLU A 132 -2.14 -3.90 -32.89
C GLU A 132 -1.85 -4.67 -31.59
N ARG A 133 -2.54 -4.34 -30.49
CA ARG A 133 -2.39 -5.04 -29.20
C ARG A 133 -3.47 -6.07 -29.01
N SER A 134 -3.07 -7.28 -28.64
CA SER A 134 -4.01 -8.38 -28.43
C SER A 134 -4.54 -8.38 -27.00
N GLY A 135 -5.77 -8.85 -26.80
CA GLY A 135 -6.29 -9.11 -25.45
C GLY A 135 -5.42 -10.08 -24.63
N ARG A 136 -4.56 -10.87 -25.30
CA ARG A 136 -3.58 -11.74 -24.62
C ARG A 136 -2.47 -10.94 -23.97
N GLU A 137 -2.04 -9.83 -24.55
CA GLU A 137 -1.07 -8.92 -23.92
C GLU A 137 -1.67 -8.28 -22.68
N LEU A 138 -2.90 -7.76 -22.77
CA LEU A 138 -3.62 -7.21 -21.61
C LEU A 138 -3.75 -8.22 -20.47
N ALA A 139 -4.05 -9.49 -20.80
CA ALA A 139 -4.13 -10.56 -19.80
C ALA A 139 -2.76 -10.83 -19.14
N LYS A 140 -1.66 -10.84 -19.90
CA LYS A 140 -0.30 -10.99 -19.36
C LYS A 140 0.09 -9.80 -18.48
N GLU A 141 -0.20 -8.57 -18.91
CA GLU A 141 0.05 -7.35 -18.13
C GLU A 141 -0.77 -7.33 -16.83
N THR A 142 -2.03 -7.78 -16.89
CA THR A 142 -2.88 -7.94 -15.71
C THR A 142 -2.26 -8.94 -14.74
N LEU A 143 -1.80 -10.10 -15.21
CA LEU A 143 -1.11 -11.09 -14.38
C LEU A 143 0.19 -10.54 -13.76
N ALA A 144 0.95 -9.76 -14.52
CA ALA A 144 2.15 -9.09 -14.01
C ALA A 144 1.81 -8.10 -12.89
N GLY A 145 0.81 -7.24 -13.09
CA GLY A 145 0.36 -6.28 -12.08
C GLY A 145 -0.19 -6.96 -10.82
N VAL A 146 -0.97 -8.02 -10.99
CA VAL A 146 -1.45 -8.86 -9.89
C VAL A 146 -0.29 -9.54 -9.16
N GLY A 147 0.73 -10.04 -9.88
CA GLY A 147 1.93 -10.61 -9.29
C GLY A 147 2.69 -9.62 -8.41
N VAL A 148 2.87 -8.38 -8.90
CA VAL A 148 3.46 -7.28 -8.12
C VAL A 148 2.63 -6.99 -6.88
N GLY A 149 1.30 -6.89 -7.02
CA GLY A 149 0.38 -6.65 -5.90
C GLY A 149 0.39 -7.76 -4.87
N ALA A 150 0.38 -9.02 -5.31
CA ALA A 150 0.44 -10.17 -4.42
C ALA A 150 1.77 -10.22 -3.65
N ALA A 151 2.90 -9.97 -4.32
CA ALA A 151 4.20 -9.89 -3.67
C ALA A 151 4.23 -8.78 -2.60
N PHE A 152 3.73 -7.58 -2.94
CA PHE A 152 3.61 -6.48 -1.98
C PHE A 152 2.70 -6.85 -0.80
N GLY A 153 1.52 -7.40 -1.06
CA GLY A 153 0.57 -7.82 -0.02
C GLY A 153 1.12 -8.89 0.91
N ILE A 154 1.84 -9.88 0.37
CA ILE A 154 2.49 -10.93 1.16
C ILE A 154 3.57 -10.32 2.06
N VAL A 155 4.40 -9.41 1.54
CA VAL A 155 5.42 -8.72 2.34
C VAL A 155 4.79 -7.92 3.47
N VAL A 156 3.78 -7.10 3.16
CA VAL A 156 3.05 -6.31 4.17
C VAL A 156 2.39 -7.23 5.21
N GLY A 157 1.75 -8.32 4.76
CA GLY A 157 1.14 -9.30 5.64
C GLY A 157 2.14 -9.97 6.58
N ILE A 158 3.30 -10.37 6.08
CA ILE A 158 4.37 -10.95 6.91
C ILE A 158 4.88 -9.93 7.94
N ILE A 159 5.12 -8.67 7.53
CA ILE A 159 5.55 -7.61 8.45
C ILE A 159 4.52 -7.41 9.57
N ALA A 160 3.23 -7.32 9.21
CA ALA A 160 2.15 -7.17 10.16
C ALA A 160 2.04 -8.37 11.12
N LEU A 161 2.20 -9.60 10.62
CA LEU A 161 2.14 -10.82 11.44
C LEU A 161 3.31 -10.96 12.43
N VAL A 162 4.51 -10.49 12.05
CA VAL A 162 5.72 -10.65 12.86
C VAL A 162 5.88 -9.55 13.91
N GLY A 163 5.45 -8.33 13.61
CA GLY A 163 5.66 -7.19 14.52
C GLY A 163 4.88 -5.95 14.11
N PHE A 164 3.55 -6.02 14.26
CA PHE A 164 2.66 -4.90 13.92
C PHE A 164 2.99 -3.62 14.69
N GLU A 165 3.25 -3.69 16.01
CA GLU A 165 3.60 -2.54 16.85
C GLU A 165 4.76 -1.72 16.26
N SER A 166 5.88 -2.38 15.97
CA SER A 166 7.04 -1.71 15.38
C SER A 166 6.78 -1.22 13.96
N ALA A 167 5.96 -1.93 13.18
CA ALA A 167 5.58 -1.50 11.83
C ALA A 167 4.67 -0.26 11.88
N TRP A 168 3.73 -0.22 12.83
CA TRP A 168 2.81 0.88 13.09
C TRP A 168 3.58 2.14 13.47
N GLU A 169 4.46 2.07 14.47
CA GLU A 169 5.30 3.21 14.85
C GLU A 169 6.16 3.69 13.69
N ARG A 170 6.85 2.78 13.00
CA ARG A 170 7.76 3.15 11.90
C ARG A 170 7.03 3.76 10.71
N MET A 171 5.80 3.30 10.43
CA MET A 171 4.94 3.91 9.43
C MET A 171 4.61 5.35 9.80
N HIS A 172 4.23 5.63 11.05
CA HIS A 172 3.92 6.99 11.50
C HIS A 172 5.12 7.92 11.37
N GLU A 173 6.32 7.45 11.74
CA GLU A 173 7.57 8.21 11.58
C GLU A 173 7.92 8.54 10.11
N ILE A 174 7.49 7.70 9.16
CA ILE A 174 7.73 7.90 7.73
C ILE A 174 6.69 8.85 7.13
N ILE A 175 5.43 8.73 7.55
CA ILE A 175 4.30 9.46 6.96
C ILE A 175 4.17 10.86 7.57
N PHE A 176 4.32 10.99 8.88
CA PHE A 176 4.08 12.24 9.62
C PHE A 176 5.39 12.94 9.99
N THR A 177 5.37 14.27 9.95
CA THR A 177 6.57 15.11 10.17
C THR A 177 6.61 15.77 11.54
N ASN A 178 5.64 15.45 12.40
CA ASN A 178 5.45 15.99 13.75
C ASN A 178 5.20 14.83 14.74
N ASP A 179 5.01 15.15 16.02
CA ASP A 179 4.84 14.17 17.10
C ASP A 179 3.37 14.02 17.57
N PHE A 180 2.39 14.67 16.93
CA PHE A 180 0.99 14.64 17.36
C PHE A 180 0.30 13.28 17.20
N TRP A 181 0.92 12.37 16.44
CA TRP A 181 0.49 10.98 16.33
C TRP A 181 0.91 10.10 17.53
N LEU A 182 1.81 10.58 18.41
CA LEU A 182 2.23 9.86 19.61
C LEU A 182 1.17 9.99 20.71
N LEU A 183 0.10 9.21 20.56
CA LEU A 183 -1.04 9.19 21.47
C LEU A 183 -0.80 8.27 22.66
N ASP A 184 -1.24 8.68 23.84
CA ASP A 184 -1.19 7.93 25.10
C ASP A 184 -2.53 7.20 25.32
N PRO A 185 -2.54 5.85 25.28
CA PRO A 185 -3.75 5.06 25.48
C PRO A 185 -4.47 5.28 26.82
N SER A 186 -3.80 5.86 27.82
CA SER A 186 -4.41 6.16 29.12
C SER A 186 -5.25 7.44 29.13
N LYS A 187 -5.10 8.33 28.14
CA LYS A 187 -5.81 9.62 28.09
C LYS A 187 -6.43 9.97 26.74
N ASP A 188 -5.83 9.54 25.63
CA ASP A 188 -6.19 10.01 24.30
C ASP A 188 -7.26 9.09 23.69
N ARG A 189 -8.42 9.68 23.39
CA ARG A 189 -9.65 8.94 23.04
C ARG A 189 -9.58 8.31 21.66
N LEU A 190 -8.83 8.89 20.72
CA LEU A 190 -8.68 8.37 19.36
C LEU A 190 -8.04 6.99 19.36
N ILE A 191 -6.96 6.79 20.12
CA ILE A 191 -6.29 5.49 20.25
C ILE A 191 -7.05 4.53 21.17
N GLN A 192 -7.85 5.04 22.11
CA GLN A 192 -8.78 4.21 22.89
C GLN A 192 -9.94 3.67 22.04
N MET A 193 -10.39 4.42 21.05
CA MET A 193 -11.42 4.00 20.09
C MET A 193 -10.86 3.05 19.03
N PHE A 194 -9.71 3.40 18.45
CA PHE A 194 -9.05 2.65 17.39
C PHE A 194 -7.66 2.22 17.84
N PRO A 195 -7.57 1.22 18.74
CA PRO A 195 -6.29 0.76 19.24
C PRO A 195 -5.49 0.08 18.14
N GLU A 196 -4.20 -0.13 18.39
CA GLU A 196 -3.29 -0.81 17.45
C GLU A 196 -3.86 -2.15 16.94
N THR A 197 -4.48 -2.94 17.82
CA THR A 197 -5.08 -4.24 17.45
C THR A 197 -6.19 -4.11 16.41
N PHE A 198 -6.99 -3.04 16.46
CA PHE A 198 -7.99 -2.73 15.44
C PHE A 198 -7.33 -2.49 14.07
N TRP A 199 -6.21 -1.75 14.04
CA TRP A 199 -5.50 -1.46 12.81
C TRP A 199 -4.72 -2.66 12.26
N ALA A 200 -4.25 -3.55 13.14
CA ALA A 200 -3.68 -4.84 12.74
C ALA A 200 -4.72 -5.68 11.99
N GLU A 201 -5.91 -5.82 12.56
CA GLU A 201 -7.03 -6.52 11.94
C GLU A 201 -7.43 -5.88 10.60
N ALA A 202 -7.55 -4.55 10.55
CA ALA A 202 -7.86 -3.82 9.32
C ALA A 202 -6.82 -4.12 8.23
N THR A 203 -5.54 -4.16 8.59
CA THR A 203 -4.44 -4.49 7.68
C THR A 203 -4.57 -5.91 7.14
N TYR A 204 -4.87 -6.90 8.00
CA TYR A 204 -5.07 -8.28 7.56
C TYR A 204 -6.28 -8.41 6.63
N ILE A 205 -7.37 -7.70 6.90
CA ILE A 205 -8.57 -7.70 6.08
C ILE A 205 -8.26 -7.08 4.71
N VAL A 206 -7.63 -5.90 4.66
CA VAL A 206 -7.25 -5.23 3.40
C VAL A 206 -6.33 -6.12 2.56
N VAL A 207 -5.29 -6.69 3.16
CA VAL A 207 -4.38 -7.63 2.46
C VAL A 207 -5.15 -8.86 1.97
N GLY A 208 -6.01 -9.44 2.80
CA GLY A 208 -6.83 -10.60 2.46
C GLY A 208 -7.78 -10.34 1.29
N MET A 209 -8.47 -9.20 1.28
CA MET A 209 -9.35 -8.81 0.17
C MET A 209 -8.55 -8.58 -1.12
N ALA A 210 -7.43 -7.87 -1.05
CA ALA A 210 -6.56 -7.65 -2.22
C ALA A 210 -6.03 -8.96 -2.81
N LEU A 211 -5.67 -9.94 -1.96
CA LEU A 211 -5.25 -11.28 -2.41
C LEU A 211 -6.42 -12.10 -2.98
N ALA A 212 -7.62 -11.96 -2.44
CA ALA A 212 -8.81 -12.61 -2.99
C ALA A 212 -9.14 -12.05 -4.39
N GLU A 213 -9.10 -10.74 -4.58
CA GLU A 213 -9.25 -10.08 -5.88
C GLU A 213 -8.16 -10.52 -6.86
N ALA A 214 -6.92 -10.63 -6.40
CA ALA A 214 -5.81 -11.15 -7.18
C ALA A 214 -6.09 -12.58 -7.71
N VAL A 215 -6.62 -13.48 -6.88
CA VAL A 215 -7.02 -14.83 -7.31
C VAL A 215 -8.09 -14.79 -8.39
N VAL A 216 -9.10 -13.93 -8.26
CA VAL A 216 -10.14 -13.75 -9.27
C VAL A 216 -9.55 -13.28 -10.60
N LEU A 217 -8.68 -12.26 -10.56
CA LEU A 217 -8.03 -11.73 -11.76
C LEU A 217 -7.09 -12.75 -12.42
N VAL A 218 -6.36 -13.55 -11.63
CA VAL A 218 -5.53 -14.64 -12.13
C VAL A 218 -6.39 -15.70 -12.83
N GLY A 219 -7.51 -16.09 -12.23
CA GLY A 219 -8.46 -17.04 -12.83
C GLY A 219 -9.03 -16.52 -14.15
N ALA A 220 -9.45 -15.26 -14.19
CA ALA A 220 -10.01 -14.64 -15.39
C ALA A 220 -8.97 -14.49 -16.51
N ALA A 221 -7.82 -13.89 -16.23
CA ALA A 221 -6.75 -13.67 -17.21
C ALA A 221 -6.12 -15.00 -17.66
N GLY A 222 -5.86 -15.92 -16.74
CA GLY A 222 -5.35 -17.25 -17.03
C GLY A 222 -6.32 -18.09 -17.86
N GLY A 223 -7.61 -18.05 -17.52
CA GLY A 223 -8.66 -18.69 -18.30
C GLY A 223 -8.75 -18.13 -19.72
N TYR A 224 -8.75 -16.80 -19.87
CA TYR A 224 -8.72 -16.16 -21.19
C TYR A 224 -7.51 -16.60 -22.02
N LEU A 225 -6.31 -16.62 -21.42
CA LEU A 225 -5.09 -17.08 -22.09
C LEU A 225 -5.12 -18.55 -22.47
N TRP A 226 -5.79 -19.40 -21.67
CA TRP A 226 -5.99 -20.82 -21.95
C TRP A 226 -6.92 -21.05 -23.15
N PHE A 227 -8.07 -20.35 -23.19
CA PHE A 227 -9.05 -20.52 -24.27
C PHE A 227 -8.63 -19.88 -25.60
N THR A 228 -7.74 -18.89 -25.55
CA THR A 228 -7.23 -18.20 -26.75
C THR A 228 -5.86 -18.70 -27.21
N ARG A 229 -5.44 -19.91 -26.80
CA ARG A 229 -4.17 -20.49 -27.27
C ARG A 229 -4.26 -20.84 -28.77
N PRO A 230 -3.26 -20.46 -29.59
CA PRO A 230 -3.22 -20.91 -30.98
C PRO A 230 -3.10 -22.45 -31.03
N PRO A 231 -3.74 -23.11 -32.01
CA PRO A 231 -3.54 -24.53 -32.26
C PRO A 231 -2.05 -24.88 -32.39
N ARG A 232 -1.66 -26.05 -31.88
CA ARG A 232 -0.26 -26.52 -31.87
C ARG A 232 0.42 -26.47 -33.24
N ALA A 233 -0.35 -26.66 -34.32
CA ALA A 233 0.13 -26.57 -35.69
C ALA A 233 0.60 -25.16 -36.08
N GLU A 234 -0.06 -24.09 -35.62
CA GLU A 234 0.36 -22.71 -35.90
C GLU A 234 1.62 -22.32 -35.12
N VAL A 235 1.84 -22.94 -33.95
CA VAL A 235 3.05 -22.74 -33.14
C VAL A 235 4.25 -23.45 -33.75
N GLU A 236 4.05 -24.66 -34.26
CA GLU A 236 5.08 -25.41 -34.99
C GLU A 236 5.46 -24.69 -36.31
N GLU A 237 4.48 -24.19 -37.06
CA GLU A 237 4.72 -23.39 -38.29
C GLU A 237 5.45 -22.06 -38.01
N GLN A 238 5.13 -21.37 -36.91
CA GLN A 238 5.84 -20.15 -36.50
C GLN A 238 7.28 -20.43 -36.04
N ALA A 239 7.50 -21.53 -35.30
CA ALA A 239 8.84 -21.93 -34.87
C ALA A 239 9.72 -22.31 -36.07
N GLU A 240 9.17 -23.04 -37.04
CA GLU A 240 9.87 -23.39 -38.29
C GLU A 240 10.17 -22.15 -39.15
N ALA A 241 9.33 -21.11 -39.10
CA ALA A 241 9.54 -19.86 -39.81
C ALA A 241 10.61 -18.97 -39.15
N GLU A 242 10.62 -18.86 -37.82
CA GLU A 242 11.67 -18.15 -37.06
C GLU A 242 13.05 -18.83 -37.23
N GLU A 243 13.11 -20.16 -37.22
CA GLU A 243 14.35 -20.92 -37.46
C GLU A 243 14.88 -20.73 -38.89
N GLN A 244 14.00 -20.59 -39.88
CA GLN A 244 14.37 -20.26 -41.27
C GLN A 244 14.88 -18.82 -41.42
N GLU A 245 14.35 -17.87 -40.66
CA GLU A 245 14.79 -16.48 -40.68
C GLU A 245 16.18 -16.35 -40.02
N GLU A 246 16.39 -17.01 -38.88
CA GLU A 246 17.66 -17.01 -38.12
C GLU A 246 18.79 -17.72 -38.91
N THR A 247 18.49 -18.82 -39.60
CA THR A 247 19.47 -19.50 -40.49
C THR A 247 19.78 -18.72 -41.76
N SER A 248 18.88 -17.83 -42.19
CA SER A 248 19.11 -16.95 -43.36
C SER A 248 19.97 -15.71 -43.03
N GLU A 249 19.96 -15.26 -41.77
CA GLU A 249 20.83 -14.17 -41.30
C GLU A 249 22.27 -14.65 -41.00
N ASP A 250 22.47 -15.89 -40.56
CA ASP A 250 23.81 -16.46 -40.32
C ASP A 250 24.53 -16.92 -41.62
N GLY A 251 23.80 -17.12 -42.72
CA GLY A 251 24.37 -17.49 -44.02
C GLY A 251 25.00 -16.34 -44.83
N GLY A 252 25.07 -15.12 -44.26
CA GLY A 252 25.41 -13.88 -44.97
C GLY A 252 26.87 -13.43 -44.96
N GLU A 253 27.77 -14.08 -44.21
CA GLU A 253 29.20 -13.71 -44.17
C GLU A 253 30.10 -14.94 -44.40
N GLY A 254 30.42 -15.23 -45.66
CA GLY A 254 31.30 -16.33 -46.01
C GLY A 254 31.80 -16.27 -47.45
N GLY A 255 32.43 -15.16 -47.84
CA GLY A 255 33.02 -15.01 -49.15
C GLY A 255 34.18 -14.01 -49.17
N ALA A 256 35.38 -14.47 -48.80
CA ALA A 256 36.63 -13.86 -49.24
C ALA A 256 37.77 -14.87 -49.12
N ASP A 257 38.45 -15.07 -50.26
CA ASP A 257 39.58 -15.95 -50.54
C ASP A 257 40.77 -15.75 -49.60
N VAL A 258 41.46 -16.84 -49.23
CA VAL A 258 42.93 -16.87 -49.09
C VAL A 258 43.44 -18.27 -49.48
N ASP A 259 44.37 -18.26 -50.45
CA ASP A 259 45.10 -19.41 -51.01
C ASP A 259 46.08 -20.09 -50.03
N ASP A 260 46.39 -21.34 -50.40
CA ASP A 260 47.46 -22.26 -50.00
C ASP A 260 48.71 -21.70 -49.29
N GLU A 261 49.18 -22.42 -48.25
CA GLU A 261 50.46 -23.16 -48.34
C GLU A 261 50.58 -24.21 -47.21
N ALA A 262 51.13 -25.36 -47.61
CA ALA A 262 51.36 -26.54 -46.81
C ALA A 262 52.54 -26.42 -45.83
N SER A 263 52.45 -27.03 -44.65
CA SER A 263 53.51 -27.92 -44.15
C SER A 263 53.02 -28.79 -43.00
N THR A 264 53.46 -30.03 -43.08
CA THR A 264 53.37 -31.16 -42.16
C THR A 264 53.96 -30.88 -40.77
N ASP A 265 53.36 -31.42 -39.72
CA ASP A 265 54.09 -32.32 -38.80
C ASP A 265 53.13 -33.15 -37.93
N GLU A 266 53.53 -34.38 -37.67
CA GLU A 266 52.82 -35.41 -36.93
C GLU A 266 52.89 -35.17 -35.41
N GLY A 267 51.87 -35.59 -34.66
CA GLY A 267 51.85 -35.48 -33.21
C GLY A 267 50.71 -36.26 -32.57
N GLU A 268 51.07 -37.38 -31.98
CA GLU A 268 50.27 -38.51 -31.52
C GLU A 268 49.69 -38.35 -30.10
N ALA A 269 48.71 -39.22 -29.78
CA ALA A 269 48.34 -39.73 -28.45
C ALA A 269 47.40 -38.93 -27.51
N THR A 270 46.13 -39.35 -27.54
CA THR A 270 45.26 -39.90 -26.47
C THR A 270 45.09 -39.25 -25.08
N PRO A 271 43.90 -39.43 -24.45
CA PRO A 271 43.46 -38.73 -23.25
C PRO A 271 43.78 -39.53 -21.96
N GLU A 272 43.83 -38.81 -20.84
CA GLU A 272 43.77 -39.41 -19.51
C GLU A 272 42.66 -38.74 -18.68
N ASP A 273 41.93 -39.63 -18.01
CA ASP A 273 40.79 -39.46 -17.12
C ASP A 273 41.20 -38.91 -15.73
N GLU A 274 40.24 -38.98 -14.80
CA GLU A 274 40.30 -38.85 -13.33
C GLU A 274 39.83 -37.48 -12.82
N GLU A 275 38.55 -37.35 -12.44
CA GLU A 275 37.98 -37.73 -11.12
C GLU A 275 38.73 -37.08 -9.95
N GLU A 276 38.04 -36.22 -9.19
CA GLU A 276 37.83 -36.45 -7.75
C GLU A 276 36.87 -35.40 -7.16
N GLU A 277 35.84 -35.92 -6.49
CA GLU A 277 35.02 -35.23 -5.50
C GLU A 277 35.87 -34.89 -4.26
N GLU A 278 35.62 -33.75 -3.60
CA GLU A 278 35.65 -33.78 -2.13
C GLU A 278 34.72 -32.74 -1.49
N SER A 279 33.79 -33.28 -0.72
CA SER A 279 32.99 -32.68 0.32
C SER A 279 33.81 -32.33 1.57
N ALA A 280 33.49 -31.22 2.25
CA ALA A 280 33.38 -31.09 3.72
C ALA A 280 33.17 -29.60 4.06
N GLU A 281 32.01 -29.18 4.58
CA GLU A 281 31.65 -29.24 6.00
C GLU A 281 32.50 -28.34 6.92
N GLY A 282 31.83 -27.38 7.57
CA GLY A 282 32.23 -26.86 8.87
C GLY A 282 33.20 -25.68 8.91
N SER A 283 32.67 -24.46 8.99
CA SER A 283 33.12 -23.56 10.07
C SER A 283 32.05 -22.51 10.39
N GLU A 284 31.43 -22.67 11.57
CA GLU A 284 30.76 -21.59 12.28
C GLU A 284 31.78 -20.46 12.46
N THR A 285 31.67 -19.42 11.63
CA THR A 285 32.46 -18.23 11.83
C THR A 285 31.77 -17.33 12.84
N ARG A 286 32.59 -16.92 13.80
CA ARG A 286 32.40 -16.08 14.96
C ARG A 286 31.95 -14.66 14.60
N ALA A 287 30.86 -14.52 13.84
CA ALA A 287 30.25 -13.27 13.37
C ALA A 287 28.83 -13.05 13.93
N GLY A 288 28.25 -14.02 14.65
CA GLY A 288 26.91 -13.94 15.24
C GLY A 288 26.83 -13.35 16.67
N ALA A 289 27.95 -13.00 17.30
CA ALA A 289 27.98 -12.68 18.74
C ALA A 289 28.27 -11.19 19.07
N ARG A 290 28.18 -10.28 18.10
CA ARG A 290 28.44 -8.83 18.31
C ARG A 290 27.38 -7.87 17.73
N LEU A 291 26.17 -8.37 17.45
CA LEU A 291 25.02 -7.54 17.01
C LEU A 291 23.87 -7.50 18.03
N ARG A 292 24.16 -7.67 19.33
CA ARG A 292 23.21 -7.51 20.43
C ARG A 292 23.75 -6.57 21.49
N ARG A 293 23.95 -5.28 21.14
CA ARG A 293 24.19 -4.21 22.14
C ARG A 293 24.06 -2.78 21.61
N TRP A 294 23.21 -2.56 20.62
CA TRP A 294 22.73 -1.24 20.19
C TRP A 294 21.21 -1.38 20.08
N TRP A 295 20.43 -0.33 20.35
CA TRP A 295 18.95 -0.30 20.44
C TRP A 295 18.29 -0.33 21.83
N ARG A 296 19.03 -0.01 22.89
CA ARG A 296 18.41 0.64 24.06
C ARG A 296 19.17 1.91 24.41
N LEU A 297 18.78 3.01 23.78
CA LEU A 297 19.05 4.36 24.27
C LEU A 297 17.69 5.06 24.39
N PRO A 298 17.28 5.49 25.60
CA PRO A 298 16.10 6.34 25.73
C PRO A 298 16.45 7.70 25.14
N TRP A 299 15.76 8.11 24.06
CA TRP A 299 15.88 9.46 23.56
C TRP A 299 15.25 10.42 24.58
N LYS A 300 16.08 11.15 25.32
CA LYS A 300 15.66 12.28 26.14
C LYS A 300 15.34 13.48 25.24
N GLY A 301 14.06 13.86 25.25
CA GLY A 301 13.58 15.23 25.31
C GLY A 301 14.17 16.26 24.34
N ARG A 302 13.37 16.63 23.34
CA ARG A 302 13.21 18.03 22.94
C ARG A 302 11.73 18.39 23.01
N ARG A 303 11.30 18.85 24.19
CA ARG A 303 10.17 19.78 24.27
C ARG A 303 10.65 21.07 23.64
N THR A 304 10.27 21.35 22.40
CA THR A 304 10.44 22.69 21.85
C THR A 304 9.48 23.60 22.59
N ALA A 305 10.06 24.47 23.42
CA ALA A 305 9.41 25.62 24.00
C ALA A 305 8.90 26.52 22.86
N ALA A 306 7.64 26.36 22.49
CA ALA A 306 6.92 27.26 21.60
C ALA A 306 5.41 27.11 21.84
N GLN A 307 4.97 27.25 23.10
CA GLN A 307 3.56 27.45 23.46
C GLN A 307 3.46 27.92 24.92
N GLU A 308 4.11 29.04 25.23
CA GLU A 308 3.57 29.97 26.22
C GLU A 308 3.00 31.15 25.42
N GLU A 309 1.83 31.63 25.83
CA GLU A 309 1.00 32.68 25.20
C GLU A 309 0.01 32.23 24.10
N GLN A 310 -1.04 31.53 24.53
CA GLN A 310 -2.39 31.90 24.06
C GLN A 310 -3.10 32.68 25.19
N PRO A 311 -3.63 33.88 24.93
CA PRO A 311 -4.36 34.65 25.94
C PRO A 311 -5.69 33.97 26.26
N GLN A 312 -6.00 33.81 27.55
CA GLN A 312 -7.30 33.29 27.98
C GLN A 312 -8.45 34.19 27.51
N PRO A 313 -9.61 33.63 27.14
CA PRO A 313 -10.80 34.43 26.85
C PRO A 313 -11.22 35.24 28.09
N PRO A 314 -11.72 36.47 27.93
CA PRO A 314 -12.13 37.29 29.06
C PRO A 314 -13.29 36.62 29.82
N PRO A 315 -13.35 36.78 31.15
CA PRO A 315 -14.44 36.22 31.94
C PRO A 315 -15.80 36.78 31.48
N PRO A 316 -16.88 35.99 31.59
CA PRO A 316 -18.21 36.44 31.19
C PRO A 316 -18.60 37.69 31.98
N GLN A 317 -19.01 38.73 31.25
CA GLN A 317 -19.46 39.98 31.86
C GLN A 317 -20.73 39.70 32.68
N ALA A 318 -20.70 40.08 33.96
CA ALA A 318 -21.87 40.02 34.82
C ALA A 318 -22.98 40.90 34.23
N GLN A 319 -24.14 40.31 33.95
CA GLN A 319 -25.32 41.08 33.59
C GLN A 319 -25.73 41.96 34.79
N PRO A 320 -26.06 43.24 34.58
CA PRO A 320 -26.57 44.08 35.66
C PRO A 320 -27.93 43.55 36.14
N PRO A 321 -28.26 43.71 37.44
CA PRO A 321 -29.49 43.18 38.01
C PRO A 321 -30.71 43.81 37.32
N GLU A 322 -31.68 42.96 36.95
CA GLU A 322 -32.98 43.39 36.45
C GLU A 322 -33.65 44.34 37.45
N ALA A 323 -34.08 45.50 36.96
CA ALA A 323 -34.83 46.47 37.76
C ALA A 323 -36.18 45.88 38.18
N PRO A 324 -36.68 46.20 39.40
CA PRO A 324 -37.91 45.62 39.90
C PRO A 324 -39.12 46.06 39.07
N ASN A 325 -39.89 45.07 38.65
CA ASN A 325 -41.16 45.21 37.93
C ASN A 325 -42.16 46.02 38.78
N SER A 326 -42.34 47.31 38.46
CA SER A 326 -43.41 48.12 39.03
C SER A 326 -44.72 47.69 38.39
N GLY A 327 -45.39 46.73 39.03
CA GLY A 327 -46.75 46.35 38.70
C GLY A 327 -47.70 47.52 38.87
N SER A 328 -48.42 47.85 37.80
CA SER A 328 -49.67 48.60 37.87
C SER A 328 -50.77 47.65 38.37
N ILE A 329 -51.32 47.94 39.55
CA ILE A 329 -52.76 48.03 39.92
C ILE A 329 -52.82 48.50 41.38
#